data_AF-A0A099KA75-F1
#
_entry.id   AF-A0A099KA75-F1
#
_cell.length_a   1.000
_cell.length_b   1.000
_cell.length_c   1.000
_cell.angle_alpha   90.00
_cell.angle_beta   90.00
_cell.angle_gamma   90.00
#
_symmetry.space_group_name_H-M   'P 1'
#
loop_
_entity.id
_entity.type
_entity.pdbx_description
1 polymer ?
#
loop_
_entity_poly.entity_id
_entity_poly.type
_entity_poly.pdbx_seq_one_letter_code
_entity_poly.pdbx_strand_id
1 'polypeptide(L)'
;MNILFLCTANIQRSKTAEEIFRAANKNHQYKSAGISAKYVQKANSTLCTEELLKWADQIYVFEQQHIDRIQKHTDDAFLPKIINLHIPDDYQYFQRELVLLLLERVKLVNYEHTPIINHSVAFDLGSSLLEKWGCTTIQKLAILGVNKTDYHRFQTDPSAVSLNTEQLERLSYVARIHQSLKVTFSNPKNVYGFMSMKNNNSFFNGRTPLSIIATGNFDDFYDVFKCIDSTVIR
;
A
#
# COMPACT_ATOMS: atom_id res chain seq x y z
N MET A 1 -6.75 19.23 5.20
CA MET A 1 -6.36 18.84 6.58
C MET A 1 -5.00 18.19 6.56
N ASN A 2 -4.29 18.29 7.68
CA ASN A 2 -3.04 17.61 7.98
C ASN A 2 -3.35 16.35 8.80
N ILE A 3 -3.03 15.18 8.24
CA ILE A 3 -3.32 13.87 8.83
C ILE A 3 -2.01 13.17 9.17
N LEU A 4 -1.92 12.67 10.40
CA LEU A 4 -0.72 11.99 10.91
C LEU A 4 -1.06 10.55 11.33
N PHE A 5 -0.31 9.58 10.78
CA PHE A 5 -0.41 8.18 11.18
C PHE A 5 0.76 7.80 12.09
N LEU A 6 0.45 7.22 13.25
CA LEU A 6 1.44 6.87 14.27
C LEU A 6 1.36 5.39 14.64
N CYS A 7 2.46 4.66 14.48
CA CYS A 7 2.64 3.32 15.04
C CYS A 7 3.90 3.24 15.88
N THR A 8 4.31 2.04 16.30
CA THR A 8 5.48 1.86 17.17
C THR A 8 6.79 2.31 16.52
N ALA A 9 7.05 1.85 15.29
CA ALA A 9 8.36 1.97 14.63
C ALA A 9 8.37 2.72 13.29
N ASN A 10 7.21 3.12 12.78
CA ASN A 10 7.05 3.75 11.45
C ASN A 10 7.51 2.94 10.23
N ILE A 11 7.31 1.62 10.24
CA ILE A 11 7.74 0.74 9.13
C ILE A 11 6.57 0.06 8.44
N GLN A 12 5.60 -0.43 9.19
CA GLN A 12 4.48 -1.21 8.66
C GLN A 12 3.23 -0.33 8.61
N ARG A 13 2.34 -0.49 9.58
CA ARG A 13 1.00 0.12 9.70
C ARG A 13 0.94 1.62 9.32
N SER A 14 1.70 2.48 9.98
CA SER A 14 1.67 3.93 9.74
C SER A 14 2.23 4.33 8.38
N LYS A 15 3.27 3.64 7.91
CA LYS A 15 3.91 3.95 6.62
C LYS A 15 3.01 3.52 5.46
N THR A 16 2.40 2.34 5.57
CA THR A 16 1.37 1.87 4.64
C THR A 16 0.21 2.86 4.54
N ALA A 17 -0.30 3.34 5.68
CA ALA A 17 -1.36 4.35 5.70
C ALA A 17 -0.96 5.65 4.98
N GLU A 18 0.20 6.22 5.31
CA GLU A 18 0.68 7.46 4.69
C GLU A 18 0.72 7.38 3.16
N GLU A 19 1.22 6.27 2.61
CA GLU A 19 1.34 6.08 1.16
C GLU A 19 -0.02 5.88 0.49
N ILE A 20 -0.90 5.06 1.07
CA ILE A 20 -2.25 4.84 0.55
C ILE A 20 -3.03 6.15 0.50
N PHE A 21 -3.10 6.88 1.62
CA PHE A 21 -3.95 8.06 1.71
C PHE A 21 -3.39 9.24 0.93
N ARG A 22 -2.07 9.37 0.81
CA ARG A 22 -1.43 10.37 -0.07
C ARG A 22 -1.74 10.10 -1.55
N ALA A 23 -1.79 8.84 -1.96
CA ALA A 23 -2.21 8.47 -3.31
C ALA A 23 -3.72 8.68 -3.53
N ALA A 24 -4.54 8.35 -2.52
CA ALA A 24 -5.99 8.32 -2.63
C ALA A 24 -6.66 9.71 -2.64
N ASN A 25 -6.11 10.69 -1.91
CA ASN A 25 -6.74 11.99 -1.78
C ASN A 25 -5.69 13.10 -1.68
N LYS A 26 -5.53 13.88 -2.76
CA LYS A 26 -4.53 14.95 -2.84
C LYS A 26 -4.93 16.25 -2.14
N ASN A 27 -6.17 16.35 -1.64
CA ASN A 27 -6.66 17.56 -0.95
C ASN A 27 -6.18 17.66 0.50
N HIS A 28 -5.54 16.61 1.02
CA HIS A 28 -4.97 16.55 2.36
C HIS A 28 -3.46 16.35 2.31
N GLN A 29 -2.80 16.70 3.41
CA GLN A 29 -1.39 16.39 3.63
C GLN A 29 -1.27 15.22 4.60
N TYR A 30 -0.40 14.27 4.27
CA TYR A 30 -0.21 13.06 5.08
C TYR A 30 1.25 12.91 5.49
N LYS A 31 1.45 12.58 6.77
CA LYS A 31 2.74 12.20 7.33
C LYS A 31 2.57 10.94 8.18
N SER A 32 3.67 10.22 8.40
CA SER A 32 3.72 9.15 9.38
C SER A 32 4.98 9.23 10.24
N ALA A 33 4.86 8.77 11.47
CA ALA A 33 5.97 8.71 12.41
C ALA A 33 5.80 7.54 13.39
N GLY A 34 6.88 7.21 14.09
CA GLY A 34 6.94 6.14 15.08
C GLY A 34 7.01 6.75 16.47
N ILE A 35 6.41 6.12 17.47
CA ILE A 35 6.37 6.69 18.83
C ILE A 35 7.41 6.08 19.79
N SER A 36 8.07 4.99 19.40
CA SER A 36 9.11 4.36 20.21
C SER A 36 10.50 4.70 19.70
N ALA A 37 11.22 5.58 20.40
CA ALA A 37 12.60 5.94 20.09
C ALA A 37 13.50 4.71 19.87
N LYS A 38 13.36 3.67 20.71
CA LYS A 38 14.09 2.40 20.57
C LYS A 38 13.85 1.73 19.21
N TYR A 39 12.58 1.55 18.83
CA TYR A 39 12.24 0.84 17.59
C TYR A 39 12.46 1.69 16.34
N VAL A 40 12.22 3.00 16.44
CA VAL A 40 12.49 3.98 15.39
C VAL A 40 13.98 4.05 15.08
N GLN A 41 14.84 4.12 16.10
CA GLN A 41 16.29 4.11 15.92
C GLN A 41 16.75 2.80 15.28
N LYS A 42 16.24 1.66 15.75
CA LYS A 42 16.55 0.34 15.15
C LYS A 42 16.14 0.26 13.69
N ALA A 43 15.04 0.88 13.33
CA ALA A 43 14.47 0.83 11.99
C ALA A 43 14.96 1.97 11.06
N ASN A 44 15.79 2.88 11.56
CA ASN A 44 16.21 4.10 10.86
C ASN A 44 15.03 4.87 10.25
N SER A 45 13.97 5.07 11.04
CA SER A 45 12.73 5.71 10.60
C SER A 45 12.49 7.06 11.30
N THR A 46 11.35 7.69 11.03
CA THR A 46 10.98 8.99 11.61
C THR A 46 10.36 8.85 12.99
N LEU A 47 10.92 9.52 13.99
CA LEU A 47 10.35 9.64 15.34
C LEU A 47 9.26 10.71 15.37
N CYS A 48 8.18 10.44 16.10
CA CYS A 48 7.13 11.42 16.35
C CYS A 48 7.65 12.50 17.31
N THR A 49 7.53 13.76 16.91
CA THR A 49 7.85 14.93 17.72
C THR A 49 6.56 15.66 18.12
N GLU A 50 6.61 16.50 19.15
CA GLU A 50 5.49 17.37 19.49
C GLU A 50 5.12 18.32 18.35
N GLU A 51 6.08 18.74 17.53
CA GLU A 51 5.81 19.56 16.34
C GLU A 51 4.95 18.83 15.32
N LEU A 52 5.19 17.53 15.11
CA LEU A 52 4.33 16.70 14.26
C LEU A 52 2.93 16.56 14.85
N LEU A 53 2.83 16.39 16.17
CA LEU A 53 1.54 16.38 16.85
C LEU A 53 0.82 17.71 16.64
N LYS A 54 1.47 18.86 16.86
CA LYS A 54 0.90 20.20 16.65
C LYS A 54 0.49 20.45 15.18
N TRP A 55 1.28 19.98 14.23
CA TRP A 55 1.00 20.09 12.79
C TRP A 55 -0.27 19.35 12.36
N ALA A 56 -0.63 18.26 13.04
CA ALA A 56 -1.76 17.41 12.67
C ALA A 56 -3.11 17.97 13.16
N ASP A 57 -4.06 18.07 12.23
CA ASP A 57 -5.48 18.32 12.54
C ASP A 57 -6.15 17.03 13.06
N GLN A 58 -5.75 15.88 12.50
CA GLN A 58 -6.24 14.55 12.87
C GLN A 58 -5.06 13.57 12.99
N ILE A 59 -5.06 12.78 14.06
CA ILE A 59 -4.06 11.75 14.33
C ILE A 59 -4.76 10.38 14.34
N TYR A 60 -4.16 9.41 13.66
CA TYR A 60 -4.57 8.02 13.69
C TYR A 60 -3.48 7.18 14.34
N VAL A 61 -3.88 6.35 15.29
CA VAL A 61 -3.04 5.36 15.95
C VAL A 61 -3.64 3.97 15.77
N PHE A 62 -2.83 2.93 15.96
CA PHE A 62 -3.29 1.56 15.67
C PHE A 62 -3.77 0.77 16.89
N GLU A 63 -3.33 1.14 18.09
CA GLU A 63 -3.57 0.37 19.32
C GLU A 63 -3.63 1.31 20.51
N GLN A 64 -4.27 0.88 21.61
CA GLN A 64 -4.45 1.70 22.81
C GLN A 64 -3.12 2.13 23.43
N GLN A 65 -2.13 1.23 23.44
CA GLN A 65 -0.77 1.52 23.91
C GLN A 65 -0.10 2.72 23.22
N HIS A 66 -0.52 3.07 22.00
CA HIS A 66 -0.03 4.24 21.31
C HIS A 66 -0.59 5.53 21.92
N ILE A 67 -1.88 5.54 22.28
CA ILE A 67 -2.55 6.65 22.97
C ILE A 67 -1.88 6.87 24.32
N ASP A 68 -1.78 5.81 25.12
CA ASP A 68 -1.23 5.87 26.48
C ASP A 68 0.19 6.43 26.47
N ARG A 69 0.99 6.05 25.45
CA ARG A 69 2.35 6.57 25.28
C ARG A 69 2.37 8.03 24.89
N ILE A 70 1.48 8.49 24.02
CA ILE A 70 1.38 9.92 23.67
C ILE A 70 0.95 10.71 24.91
N GLN A 71 -0.12 10.27 25.59
CA GLN A 71 -0.64 10.90 26.80
C GLN A 71 0.42 11.03 27.89
N LYS A 72 1.27 10.00 28.09
CA LYS A 72 2.38 10.06 29.04
C LYS A 72 3.39 11.18 28.76
N HIS A 73 3.56 11.61 27.51
CA HIS A 73 4.53 12.64 27.13
C HIS A 73 3.89 14.02 26.93
N THR A 74 2.58 14.10 26.71
CA THR A 74 1.90 15.33 26.30
C THR A 74 0.66 15.65 27.13
N ASP A 75 0.42 14.89 28.19
CA ASP A 75 -0.85 14.85 28.91
C ASP A 75 -2.03 14.70 27.92
N ASP A 76 -3.16 15.34 28.22
CA ASP A 76 -4.38 15.22 27.42
C ASP A 76 -4.43 16.14 26.19
N ALA A 77 -3.38 16.96 25.97
CA ALA A 77 -3.39 18.07 25.02
C ALA A 77 -3.75 17.68 23.57
N PHE A 78 -3.41 16.46 23.16
CA PHE A 78 -3.65 15.97 21.80
C PHE A 78 -4.68 14.85 21.71
N LEU A 79 -5.24 14.36 22.83
CA LEU A 79 -6.24 13.29 22.82
C LEU A 79 -7.49 13.60 21.97
N PRO A 80 -8.04 14.84 21.95
CA PRO A 80 -9.27 15.14 21.19
C PRO A 80 -9.16 14.89 19.68
N LYS A 81 -7.94 14.86 19.13
CA LYS A 81 -7.68 14.61 17.71
C LYS A 81 -7.13 13.22 17.42
N ILE A 82 -7.04 12.33 18.40
CA ILE A 82 -6.55 10.96 18.19
C ILE A 82 -7.72 10.02 17.97
N ILE A 83 -7.68 9.26 16.88
CA ILE A 83 -8.57 8.13 16.61
C ILE A 83 -7.75 6.84 16.65
N ASN A 84 -8.22 5.90 17.46
CA ASN A 84 -7.67 4.54 17.47
C ASN A 84 -8.33 3.71 16.36
N LEU A 85 -7.50 3.13 15.50
CA LEU A 85 -7.94 2.25 14.42
C LEU A 85 -8.13 0.80 14.90
N HIS A 86 -7.67 0.43 16.09
CA HIS A 86 -7.81 -0.92 16.63
C HIS A 86 -7.29 -2.01 15.66
N ILE A 87 -6.10 -1.80 15.09
CA ILE A 87 -5.41 -2.72 14.18
C ILE A 87 -4.18 -3.29 14.89
N PRO A 88 -4.12 -4.60 15.19
CA PRO A 88 -3.01 -5.21 15.91
C PRO A 88 -1.68 -5.13 15.15
N ASP A 89 -0.55 -5.33 15.84
CA ASP A 89 0.80 -5.27 15.25
C ASP A 89 1.25 -6.56 14.56
N ASP A 90 0.34 -7.23 13.85
CA ASP A 90 0.58 -8.53 13.22
C ASP A 90 0.68 -8.44 11.69
N TYR A 91 0.81 -7.21 11.16
CA TYR A 91 0.75 -6.95 9.73
C TYR A 91 2.07 -6.46 9.17
N GLN A 92 2.44 -7.00 8.02
CA GLN A 92 3.56 -6.49 7.25
C GLN A 92 3.18 -5.25 6.44
N TYR A 93 4.19 -4.47 6.06
CA TYR A 93 4.04 -3.32 5.20
C TYR A 93 3.27 -3.68 3.92
N PHE A 94 2.19 -2.96 3.61
CA PHE A 94 1.31 -3.20 2.45
C PHE A 94 0.65 -4.59 2.38
N GLN A 95 0.57 -5.31 3.48
CA GLN A 95 -0.23 -6.53 3.55
C GLN A 95 -1.70 -6.25 3.21
N ARG A 96 -2.34 -7.11 2.40
CA ARG A 96 -3.71 -6.92 1.92
C ARG A 96 -4.70 -6.62 3.04
N GLU A 97 -4.69 -7.41 4.10
CA GLU A 97 -5.60 -7.26 5.23
C GLU A 97 -5.40 -5.91 5.92
N LEU A 98 -4.16 -5.45 6.07
CA LEU A 98 -3.85 -4.13 6.63
C LEU A 98 -4.38 -3.00 5.73
N VAL A 99 -4.17 -3.10 4.42
CA VAL A 99 -4.68 -2.11 3.45
C VAL A 99 -6.19 -2.01 3.54
N LEU A 100 -6.88 -3.15 3.57
CA LEU A 100 -8.34 -3.20 3.69
C LEU A 100 -8.82 -2.59 4.99
N LEU A 101 -8.22 -2.96 6.13
CA LEU A 101 -8.57 -2.40 7.44
C LEU A 101 -8.29 -0.89 7.54
N LEU A 102 -7.24 -0.40 6.87
CA LEU A 102 -6.90 1.01 6.81
C LEU A 102 -7.93 1.81 6.01
N LEU A 103 -8.26 1.34 4.81
CA LEU A 103 -9.34 1.92 4.00
C LEU A 103 -10.68 1.83 4.74
N GLU A 104 -10.86 0.79 5.55
CA GLU A 104 -12.04 0.61 6.38
C GLU A 104 -12.17 1.66 7.48
N ARG A 105 -11.12 1.82 8.29
CA ARG A 105 -11.25 2.50 9.57
C ARG A 105 -10.89 3.97 9.54
N VAL A 106 -10.24 4.44 8.49
CA VAL A 106 -9.91 5.85 8.34
C VAL A 106 -11.08 6.58 7.70
N LYS A 107 -11.79 7.36 8.50
CA LYS A 107 -12.86 8.24 8.03
C LYS A 107 -12.23 9.41 7.28
N LEU A 108 -12.08 9.27 5.96
CA LEU A 108 -11.96 10.43 5.10
C LEU A 108 -13.33 11.12 5.13
N VAL A 109 -13.41 12.30 5.74
CA VAL A 109 -14.66 13.06 5.84
C VAL A 109 -15.13 13.46 4.43
N ASN A 110 -15.96 12.59 3.87
CA ASN A 110 -17.06 12.75 2.89
C ASN A 110 -17.40 11.37 2.29
N TYR A 111 -17.60 10.36 3.13
CA TYR A 111 -18.21 9.10 2.73
C TYR A 111 -19.17 8.65 3.83
N GLU A 112 -20.41 9.14 3.76
CA GLU A 112 -21.54 8.42 4.37
C GLU A 112 -21.78 7.17 3.53
N HIS A 113 -21.06 6.09 3.85
CA HIS A 113 -21.43 4.69 3.72
C HIS A 113 -20.20 3.84 4.05
N THR A 114 -20.44 2.67 4.63
CA THR A 114 -19.47 1.61 4.97
C THR A 114 -18.29 1.55 4.00
N PRO A 115 -17.07 1.24 4.43
CA PRO A 115 -15.89 1.57 3.65
C PRO A 115 -15.78 0.69 2.41
N ILE A 116 -16.22 1.28 1.31
CA ILE A 116 -16.05 0.75 -0.02
C ILE A 116 -14.58 0.96 -0.33
N ILE A 117 -13.83 -0.13 -0.59
CA ILE A 117 -12.48 -0.05 -1.16
C ILE A 117 -12.53 0.99 -2.28
N ASN A 118 -11.68 2.01 -2.26
CA ASN A 118 -11.67 2.96 -3.36
C ASN A 118 -11.09 2.27 -4.60
N HIS A 119 -11.98 1.65 -5.38
CA HIS A 119 -11.65 0.81 -6.53
C HIS A 119 -10.86 1.59 -7.58
N SER A 120 -11.17 2.87 -7.76
CA SER A 120 -10.42 3.79 -8.63
C SER A 120 -8.98 3.96 -8.15
N VAL A 121 -8.75 4.22 -6.87
CA VAL A 121 -7.40 4.40 -6.33
C VAL A 121 -6.58 3.11 -6.43
N ALA A 122 -7.18 1.97 -6.10
CA ALA A 122 -6.52 0.68 -6.21
C ALA A 122 -6.12 0.39 -7.66
N PHE A 123 -7.05 0.65 -8.60
CA PHE A 123 -6.81 0.49 -10.03
C PHE A 123 -5.70 1.42 -10.54
N ASP A 124 -5.72 2.70 -10.17
CA ASP A 124 -4.72 3.69 -10.60
C ASP A 124 -3.31 3.32 -10.12
N LEU A 125 -3.18 2.86 -8.87
CA LEU A 125 -1.91 2.36 -8.34
C LEU A 125 -1.39 1.20 -9.20
N GLY A 126 -2.20 0.15 -9.38
CA GLY A 126 -1.80 -1.01 -10.17
C GLY A 126 -1.47 -0.66 -11.61
N SER A 127 -2.30 0.14 -12.27
CA SER A 127 -2.09 0.58 -13.65
C SER A 127 -0.79 1.37 -13.81
N SER A 128 -0.49 2.27 -12.86
CA SER A 128 0.76 3.05 -12.87
C SER A 128 2.01 2.19 -12.66
N LEU A 129 1.93 1.13 -11.84
CA LEU A 129 3.04 0.20 -11.63
C LEU A 129 3.29 -0.66 -12.87
N LEU A 130 2.23 -1.20 -13.46
CA LEU A 130 2.31 -1.97 -14.70
C LEU A 130 2.89 -1.12 -15.84
N GLU A 131 2.56 0.17 -15.90
CA GLU A 131 3.17 1.10 -16.86
C GLU A 131 4.67 1.24 -16.66
N LYS A 132 5.12 1.40 -15.41
CA LYS A 132 6.56 1.48 -15.09
C LYS A 132 7.31 0.18 -15.37
N TRP A 133 6.62 -0.97 -15.38
CA TRP A 133 7.17 -2.24 -15.84
C TRP A 133 7.20 -2.38 -17.37
N GLY A 134 6.66 -1.41 -18.11
CA GLY A 134 6.61 -1.41 -19.56
C GLY A 134 5.44 -2.20 -20.16
N CYS A 135 4.37 -2.43 -19.39
CA CYS A 135 3.20 -3.14 -19.88
C CYS A 135 2.45 -2.30 -20.94
N THR A 136 2.12 -2.95 -22.05
CA THR A 136 1.13 -2.44 -23.01
C THR A 136 -0.28 -2.46 -22.41
N THR A 137 -1.21 -1.70 -22.98
CA THR A 137 -2.63 -1.71 -22.55
C THR A 137 -3.23 -3.12 -22.57
N ILE A 138 -2.93 -3.94 -23.58
CA ILE A 138 -3.45 -5.32 -23.66
C ILE A 138 -2.95 -6.16 -22.49
N GLN A 139 -1.66 -6.03 -22.14
CA GLN A 139 -1.10 -6.72 -20.97
C GLN A 139 -1.73 -6.22 -19.66
N LYS A 140 -1.95 -4.91 -19.52
CA LYS A 140 -2.63 -4.36 -18.33
C LYS A 140 -4.03 -4.95 -18.16
N LEU A 141 -4.82 -5.02 -19.24
CA LEU A 141 -6.16 -5.63 -19.21
C LEU A 141 -6.11 -7.10 -18.78
N ALA A 142 -5.20 -7.89 -19.37
CA ALA A 142 -5.03 -9.31 -19.05
C ALA A 142 -4.60 -9.51 -17.58
N ILE A 143 -3.57 -8.79 -17.13
CA ILE A 143 -3.01 -8.92 -15.77
C ILE A 143 -4.04 -8.55 -14.72
N LEU A 144 -4.75 -7.43 -14.92
CA LEU A 144 -5.73 -6.91 -13.98
C LEU A 144 -7.08 -7.63 -14.05
N GLY A 145 -7.32 -8.45 -15.08
CA GLY A 145 -8.60 -9.14 -15.27
C GLY A 145 -9.76 -8.18 -15.52
N VAL A 146 -9.51 -7.00 -16.07
CA VAL A 146 -10.54 -6.01 -16.43
C VAL A 146 -10.75 -5.96 -17.93
N ASN A 147 -11.99 -5.79 -18.35
CA ASN A 147 -12.31 -5.61 -19.76
C ASN A 147 -11.98 -4.17 -20.21
N LYS A 148 -11.89 -3.97 -21.52
CA LYS A 148 -11.53 -2.68 -22.13
C LYS A 148 -12.49 -1.54 -21.74
N THR A 149 -13.78 -1.86 -21.60
CA THR A 149 -14.83 -0.89 -21.26
C THR A 149 -14.63 -0.37 -19.84
N ASP A 150 -14.47 -1.26 -18.87
CA ASP A 150 -14.26 -0.91 -17.47
C ASP A 150 -12.92 -0.21 -17.26
N TYR A 151 -11.88 -0.63 -17.97
CA TYR A 151 -10.58 0.05 -17.96
C TYR A 151 -10.69 1.51 -18.43
N HIS A 152 -11.44 1.79 -19.51
CA HIS A 152 -11.68 3.16 -19.96
C HIS A 152 -12.54 3.93 -18.95
N ARG A 153 -13.57 3.30 -18.39
CA ARG A 153 -14.44 3.94 -17.39
C ARG A 153 -13.66 4.30 -16.12
N PHE A 154 -12.71 3.49 -15.66
CA PHE A 154 -11.81 3.88 -14.57
C PHE A 154 -11.04 5.17 -14.86
N GLN A 155 -10.83 5.55 -16.12
CA GLN A 155 -10.14 6.78 -16.50
C GLN A 155 -11.08 7.98 -16.65
N THR A 156 -12.35 7.75 -17.00
CA THR A 156 -13.30 8.82 -17.35
C THR A 156 -14.44 9.02 -16.36
N ASP A 157 -14.91 7.95 -15.73
CA ASP A 157 -15.94 7.95 -14.70
C ASP A 157 -15.67 6.82 -13.68
N PRO A 158 -14.70 7.03 -12.76
CA PRO A 158 -14.26 5.99 -11.85
C PRO A 158 -15.33 5.58 -10.82
N SER A 159 -16.39 6.39 -10.65
CA SER A 159 -17.48 6.11 -9.72
C SER A 159 -18.43 5.02 -10.22
N ALA A 160 -18.49 4.82 -11.54
CA ALA A 160 -19.37 3.86 -12.20
C ALA A 160 -18.80 2.43 -12.29
N VAL A 161 -17.59 2.19 -11.78
CA VAL A 161 -16.89 0.91 -11.90
C VAL A 161 -16.45 0.40 -10.53
N SER A 162 -16.76 -0.86 -10.26
CA SER A 162 -16.24 -1.59 -9.10
C SER A 162 -15.38 -2.75 -9.57
N LEU A 163 -14.38 -3.08 -8.76
CA LEU A 163 -13.54 -4.26 -8.95
C LEU A 163 -14.13 -5.40 -8.13
N ASN A 164 -14.12 -6.60 -8.69
CA ASN A 164 -14.45 -7.81 -7.94
C ASN A 164 -13.27 -8.27 -7.06
N THR A 165 -13.49 -9.29 -6.24
CA THR A 165 -12.49 -9.85 -5.32
C THR A 165 -11.20 -10.29 -6.01
N GLU A 166 -11.30 -10.96 -7.16
CA GLU A 166 -10.14 -11.45 -7.91
C GLU A 166 -9.32 -10.27 -8.48
N GLN A 167 -9.98 -9.25 -9.03
CA GLN A 167 -9.32 -8.06 -9.57
C GLN A 167 -8.59 -7.26 -8.47
N LEU A 168 -9.19 -7.17 -7.27
CA LEU A 168 -8.53 -6.60 -6.10
C LEU A 168 -7.32 -7.43 -5.65
N GLU A 169 -7.41 -8.75 -5.72
CA GLU A 169 -6.30 -9.64 -5.39
C GLU A 169 -5.15 -9.55 -6.40
N ARG A 170 -5.45 -9.46 -7.71
CA ARG A 170 -4.48 -9.17 -8.78
C ARG A 170 -3.74 -7.87 -8.53
N LEU A 171 -4.46 -6.80 -8.17
CA LEU A 171 -3.85 -5.52 -7.78
C LEU A 171 -2.95 -5.65 -6.55
N SER A 172 -3.35 -6.46 -5.58
CA SER A 172 -2.52 -6.75 -4.42
C SER A 172 -1.21 -7.47 -4.80
N TYR A 173 -1.24 -8.39 -5.76
CA TYR A 173 -0.04 -9.06 -6.27
C TYR A 173 0.87 -8.08 -7.00
N VAL A 174 0.34 -7.18 -7.83
CA VAL A 174 1.14 -6.12 -8.48
C VAL A 174 1.89 -5.29 -7.43
N ALA A 175 1.17 -4.81 -6.42
CA ALA A 175 1.75 -3.98 -5.36
C ALA A 175 2.81 -4.73 -4.55
N ARG A 176 2.54 -5.99 -4.17
CA ARG A 176 3.47 -6.82 -3.39
C ARG A 176 4.73 -7.17 -4.17
N ILE A 177 4.61 -7.58 -5.43
CA ILE A 177 5.78 -7.83 -6.29
C ILE A 177 6.64 -6.58 -6.36
N HIS A 178 6.05 -5.40 -6.59
CA HIS A 178 6.81 -4.15 -6.64
C HIS A 178 7.55 -3.89 -5.33
N GLN A 179 6.90 -4.14 -4.18
CA GLN A 179 7.52 -3.99 -2.89
C GLN A 179 8.69 -4.98 -2.67
N SER A 180 8.50 -6.26 -2.99
CA SER A 180 9.55 -7.28 -2.91
C SER A 180 10.77 -6.85 -3.74
N LEU A 181 10.56 -6.32 -4.94
CA LEU A 181 11.62 -5.80 -5.80
C LEU A 181 12.33 -4.56 -5.21
N LYS A 182 11.60 -3.65 -4.54
CA LYS A 182 12.20 -2.49 -3.83
C LYS A 182 13.04 -2.90 -2.63
N VAL A 183 12.69 -3.99 -1.95
CA VAL A 183 13.49 -4.54 -0.84
C VAL A 183 14.75 -5.20 -1.37
N THR A 184 14.63 -5.97 -2.47
CA THR A 184 15.76 -6.70 -3.06
C THR A 184 16.76 -5.81 -3.78
N PHE A 185 16.31 -4.75 -4.47
CA PHE A 185 17.17 -3.93 -5.32
C PHE A 185 17.32 -2.50 -4.82
N SER A 186 18.57 -2.08 -4.61
CA SER A 186 18.91 -0.71 -4.26
C SER A 186 18.83 0.27 -5.43
N ASN A 187 18.82 -0.23 -6.69
CA ASN A 187 18.83 0.59 -7.89
C ASN A 187 17.46 0.60 -8.61
N PRO A 188 16.94 1.78 -9.02
CA PRO A 188 15.64 1.88 -9.68
C PRO A 188 15.53 1.08 -10.98
N LYS A 189 16.63 0.92 -11.74
CA LYS A 189 16.64 0.19 -13.01
C LYS A 189 16.23 -1.26 -12.82
N ASN A 190 16.70 -1.93 -11.77
CA ASN A 190 16.30 -3.30 -11.46
C ASN A 190 14.91 -3.37 -10.83
N VAL A 191 14.54 -2.42 -9.96
CA VAL A 191 13.20 -2.36 -9.35
C VAL A 191 12.09 -2.34 -10.41
N TYR A 192 12.25 -1.55 -11.46
CA TYR A 192 11.25 -1.44 -12.54
C TYR A 192 11.53 -2.35 -13.73
N GLY A 193 12.79 -2.73 -13.96
CA GLY A 193 13.20 -3.55 -15.10
C GLY A 193 13.12 -5.07 -14.88
N PHE A 194 13.10 -5.55 -13.63
CA PHE A 194 13.15 -6.99 -13.34
C PHE A 194 12.01 -7.76 -13.98
N MET A 195 10.78 -7.24 -13.93
CA MET A 195 9.60 -7.91 -14.49
C MET A 195 9.73 -8.15 -16.00
N SER A 196 10.48 -7.30 -16.70
CA SER A 196 10.70 -7.38 -18.14
C SER A 196 12.02 -8.07 -18.52
N MET A 197 12.81 -8.48 -17.53
CA MET A 197 14.10 -9.14 -17.74
C MET A 197 13.92 -10.65 -17.89
N LYS A 198 14.66 -11.27 -18.83
CA LYS A 198 14.74 -12.74 -18.91
C LYS A 198 15.35 -13.26 -17.62
N ASN A 199 14.66 -14.22 -16.99
CA ASN A 199 15.10 -14.79 -15.74
C ASN A 199 15.39 -16.29 -15.93
N ASN A 200 16.62 -16.69 -15.64
CA ASN A 200 17.09 -18.06 -15.82
C ASN A 200 16.96 -18.90 -14.54
N ASN A 201 16.38 -18.37 -13.46
CA ASN A 201 16.03 -19.17 -12.30
C ASN A 201 15.06 -20.27 -12.72
N SER A 202 15.10 -21.40 -12.02
CA SER A 202 14.41 -22.64 -12.35
C SER A 202 12.91 -22.46 -12.61
N PHE A 203 12.24 -21.56 -11.89
CA PHE A 203 10.83 -21.24 -12.10
C PHE A 203 10.56 -20.52 -13.43
N PHE A 204 11.36 -19.52 -13.77
CA PHE A 204 11.15 -18.68 -14.95
C PHE A 204 11.68 -19.33 -16.23
N ASN A 205 12.75 -20.13 -16.14
CA ASN A 205 13.31 -20.92 -17.23
C ASN A 205 13.52 -20.12 -18.53
N GLY A 206 14.12 -18.94 -18.41
CA GLY A 206 14.42 -18.04 -19.52
C GLY A 206 13.26 -17.13 -19.95
N ARG A 207 12.05 -17.32 -19.39
CA ARG A 207 10.91 -16.41 -19.56
C ARG A 207 11.10 -15.17 -18.69
N THR A 208 10.39 -14.09 -19.03
CA THR A 208 10.29 -12.92 -18.16
C THR A 208 9.10 -13.11 -17.20
N PRO A 209 9.16 -12.62 -15.95
CA PRO A 209 7.99 -12.62 -15.07
C PRO A 209 6.75 -12.00 -15.74
N LEU A 210 6.95 -10.91 -16.50
CA LEU A 210 5.87 -10.23 -17.21
C LEU A 210 5.22 -11.11 -18.29
N SER A 211 6.00 -11.92 -19.01
CA SER A 211 5.46 -12.81 -20.05
C SER A 211 4.53 -13.88 -19.49
N ILE A 212 4.71 -14.25 -18.21
CA ILE A 212 3.88 -15.24 -17.52
C ILE A 212 2.59 -14.57 -17.03
N ILE A 213 2.67 -13.47 -16.27
CA ILE A 213 1.46 -12.83 -15.73
C ILE A 213 0.57 -12.20 -16.82
N ALA A 214 1.16 -11.85 -17.97
CA ALA A 214 0.44 -11.33 -19.13
C ALA A 214 -0.47 -12.36 -19.83
N THR A 215 -0.42 -13.65 -19.47
CA THR A 215 -1.41 -14.64 -19.92
C THR A 215 -2.81 -14.33 -19.38
N GLY A 216 -2.88 -13.57 -18.27
CA GLY A 216 -4.11 -13.27 -17.54
C GLY A 216 -4.59 -14.42 -16.64
N ASN A 217 -3.92 -15.58 -16.66
CA ASN A 217 -4.24 -16.68 -15.75
C ASN A 217 -3.90 -16.27 -14.30
N PHE A 218 -4.85 -16.51 -13.39
CA PHE A 218 -4.73 -16.08 -12.01
C PHE A 218 -3.68 -16.89 -11.22
N ASP A 219 -3.62 -18.20 -11.45
CA ASP A 219 -2.69 -19.11 -10.78
C ASP A 219 -1.24 -18.82 -11.22
N ASP A 220 -1.02 -18.59 -12.53
CA ASP A 220 0.27 -18.13 -13.06
C ASP A 220 0.74 -16.85 -12.37
N PHE A 221 -0.18 -15.91 -12.11
CA PHE A 221 0.13 -14.67 -11.44
C PHE A 221 0.50 -14.91 -9.97
N TYR A 222 -0.27 -15.74 -9.27
CA TYR A 222 0.04 -16.14 -7.90
C TYR A 222 1.41 -16.81 -7.78
N ASP A 223 1.76 -17.72 -8.69
CA ASP A 223 3.02 -18.44 -8.69
C ASP A 223 4.22 -17.51 -8.94
N VAL A 224 4.09 -16.56 -9.88
CA VAL A 224 5.10 -15.51 -10.10
C VAL A 224 5.27 -14.65 -8.84
N PHE A 225 4.16 -14.22 -8.24
CA PHE A 225 4.18 -13.47 -6.99
C PHE A 225 4.91 -14.25 -5.90
N LYS A 226 4.55 -15.52 -5.66
CA LYS A 226 5.19 -16.37 -4.64
C LYS A 226 6.68 -16.58 -4.91
N CYS A 227 7.05 -16.82 -6.17
CA CYS A 227 8.44 -16.96 -6.55
C CYS A 227 9.23 -15.70 -6.19
N ILE A 228 8.75 -14.50 -6.58
CA ILE A 228 9.43 -13.24 -6.31
C ILE A 228 9.45 -12.92 -4.81
N ASP A 229 8.34 -13.11 -4.10
CA ASP A 229 8.25 -12.84 -2.66
C ASP A 229 9.22 -13.72 -1.85
N SER A 230 9.40 -14.99 -2.27
CA SER A 230 10.34 -15.91 -1.64
C SER A 230 11.81 -15.55 -1.86
N THR A 231 12.14 -14.84 -2.95
CA THR A 231 13.53 -14.43 -3.23
C THR A 231 14.03 -13.30 -2.33
N VAL A 232 13.16 -12.67 -1.54
CA VAL A 232 13.51 -11.62 -0.58
C VAL A 232 14.06 -12.19 0.74
N ILE A 233 13.97 -13.51 0.97
CA ILE A 233 14.27 -14.16 2.26
C ILE A 233 15.69 -14.78 2.31
N ARG A 234 16.64 -14.37 1.46
CA ARG A 234 18.03 -14.86 1.50
C ARG A 234 19.06 -13.74 1.45
#